data_AF-M0NF33-F1
#
_entry.id   AF-M0NF33-F1
#
_cell.length_a   1.000
_cell.length_b   1.000
_cell.length_c   1.000
_cell.angle_alpha   90.00
_cell.angle_beta   90.00
_cell.angle_gamma   90.00
#
_symmetry.space_group_name_H-M   'P 1'
#
loop_
_entity.id
_entity.type
_entity.pdbx_description
1 polymer ?
#
loop_
_entity_poly.entity_id
_entity_poly.type
_entity_poly.pdbx_seq_one_letter_code
_entity_poly.pdbx_strand_id
1 'polypeptide(L)' 'MDVLDNNGDEVGTVATVDDDTAYVDLDPSLGDEVKSSLGFGDTDDDTYALRDEMVDTVDDDGVHLHGDH' A
#
# COMPACT_ATOMS: atom_id res chain seq x y z
N MET A 1 -9.30 1.50 7.19
CA MET A 1 -9.08 0.21 6.51
C MET A 1 -7.65 0.31 6.09
N ASP A 2 -6.82 -0.31 6.89
CA ASP A 2 -5.41 0.04 6.97
C ASP A 2 -4.67 -0.84 5.96
N VAL A 3 -3.56 -0.33 5.46
CA VAL A 3 -2.73 -1.05 4.51
C VAL A 3 -1.46 -1.43 5.22
N LEU A 4 -1.19 -2.72 5.19
CA LEU A 4 -0.12 -3.38 5.91
C LEU A 4 0.82 -4.00 4.88
N ASP A 5 2.11 -3.84 5.09
CA ASP A 5 3.12 -4.56 4.32
C ASP A 5 3.13 -6.06 4.71
N ASN A 6 3.86 -6.89 3.97
CA ASN A 6 4.14 -8.29 4.30
C ASN A 6 4.73 -8.47 5.71
N ASN A 7 5.44 -7.46 6.24
CA ASN A 7 5.94 -7.47 7.61
C ASN A 7 4.86 -7.22 8.68
N GLY A 8 3.65 -6.81 8.27
CA GLY A 8 2.58 -6.36 9.15
C GLY A 8 2.76 -4.91 9.63
N ASP A 9 3.64 -4.16 8.99
CA ASP A 9 3.87 -2.74 9.27
C ASP A 9 2.85 -1.88 8.52
N GLU A 10 2.24 -0.92 9.22
CA GLU A 10 1.29 0.03 8.63
C GLU A 10 2.00 0.95 7.65
N VAL A 11 1.63 0.85 6.38
CA VAL A 11 2.10 1.72 5.30
C VAL A 11 1.15 2.88 5.01
N GLY A 12 -0.11 2.74 5.40
CA GLY A 12 -1.07 3.84 5.30
C GLY A 12 -2.50 3.35 5.34
N THR A 13 -3.38 4.08 4.66
CA THR A 13 -4.82 3.81 4.71
C THR A 13 -5.45 3.87 3.33
N VAL A 14 -6.40 2.96 3.05
CA VAL A 14 -7.17 3.01 1.81
C VAL A 14 -8.00 4.30 1.77
N ALA A 15 -7.70 5.16 0.81
CA ALA A 15 -8.38 6.43 0.57
C ALA A 15 -9.70 6.24 -0.19
N THR A 16 -9.68 5.48 -1.29
CA THR A 16 -10.87 5.19 -2.10
C THR A 16 -10.69 3.90 -2.90
N VAL A 17 -11.78 3.27 -3.33
CA VAL A 17 -11.73 2.14 -4.27
C VAL A 17 -12.55 2.53 -5.49
N ASP A 18 -11.94 2.52 -6.68
CA ASP A 18 -12.58 2.86 -7.95
C ASP A 18 -12.23 1.80 -9.00
N ASP A 19 -13.23 1.26 -9.69
CA ASP A 19 -13.05 0.31 -10.80
C ASP A 19 -12.10 -0.87 -10.48
N ASP A 20 -12.33 -1.54 -9.34
CA ASP A 20 -11.47 -2.63 -8.81
C ASP A 20 -10.01 -2.20 -8.53
N THR A 21 -9.73 -0.91 -8.47
CA THR A 21 -8.43 -0.35 -8.07
C THR A 21 -8.58 0.36 -6.73
N ALA A 22 -7.86 -0.13 -5.73
CA ALA A 22 -7.79 0.56 -4.44
C ALA A 22 -6.76 1.69 -4.53
N TYR A 23 -7.07 2.84 -3.96
CA TYR A 23 -6.18 3.98 -3.81
C TYR A 23 -5.81 4.11 -2.35
N VAL A 24 -4.53 4.19 -2.06
CA VAL A 24 -3.98 4.26 -0.70
C VAL A 24 -3.31 5.59 -0.49
N ASP A 25 -3.60 6.21 0.64
CA ASP A 25 -2.82 7.33 1.14
C ASP A 25 -1.63 6.77 1.92
N LEU A 26 -0.42 6.96 1.41
CA LEU A 26 0.79 6.49 2.06
C LEU A 26 1.20 7.48 3.14
N ASP A 27 1.56 6.96 4.31
CA ASP A 27 1.99 7.85 5.39
C ASP A 27 3.33 8.53 5.00
N PRO A 28 3.43 9.87 5.09
CA PRO A 28 4.66 10.59 4.73
C PRO A 28 5.82 10.28 5.68
N SER A 29 5.58 9.62 6.81
CA SER A 29 6.62 9.11 7.70
C SER A 29 7.26 7.80 7.24
N LEU A 30 6.72 7.15 6.19
CA LEU A 30 7.34 5.98 5.59
C LEU A 30 8.70 6.32 4.97
N GLY A 31 9.71 5.54 5.38
CA GLY A 31 11.04 5.64 4.80
C GLY A 31 11.05 5.22 3.33
N ASP A 32 11.91 5.86 2.54
CA ASP A 32 12.09 5.57 1.11
C ASP A 32 12.40 4.09 0.82
N GLU A 33 13.00 3.37 1.78
CA GLU A 33 13.30 1.94 1.67
C GLU A 33 12.03 1.08 1.59
N VAL A 34 10.99 1.42 2.36
CA VAL A 34 9.70 0.71 2.34
C VAL A 34 8.96 1.01 1.03
N LYS A 35 8.93 2.27 0.61
CA LYS A 35 8.34 2.68 -0.67
C LYS A 35 9.01 1.97 -1.85
N SER A 36 10.34 1.90 -1.83
CA SER A 36 11.12 1.22 -2.87
C SER A 36 10.87 -0.29 -2.89
N SER A 37 10.78 -0.94 -1.73
CA SER A 37 10.46 -2.38 -1.62
C SER A 37 9.05 -2.71 -2.11
N LEU A 38 8.11 -1.78 -1.96
CA LEU A 38 6.73 -1.91 -2.45
C LEU A 38 6.59 -1.53 -3.95
N GLY A 39 7.67 -1.08 -4.59
CA GLY A 39 7.65 -0.60 -5.97
C GLY A 39 6.95 0.75 -6.14
N PHE A 40 6.67 1.45 -5.04
CA PHE A 40 6.19 2.83 -5.05
C PHE A 40 7.38 3.73 -5.35
N GLY A 41 7.64 3.99 -6.63
CA GLY A 41 8.72 4.89 -7.06
C GLY A 41 8.59 6.28 -6.43
N ASP A 42 9.68 7.06 -6.38
CA ASP A 42 9.75 8.44 -5.89
C ASP A 42 8.74 9.35 -6.60
N THR A 43 7.49 9.29 -6.18
CA THR A 43 6.40 10.09 -6.70
C THR A 43 5.91 10.94 -5.54
N ASP A 44 5.88 12.25 -5.75
CA ASP A 44 5.32 13.25 -4.82
C ASP A 44 3.78 13.13 -4.66
N ASP A 45 3.13 12.15 -5.28
CA ASP A 45 1.70 11.88 -5.04
C ASP A 45 1.54 11.10 -3.73
N ASP A 46 0.78 11.68 -2.81
CA ASP A 46 0.42 11.07 -1.53
C ASP A 46 -0.47 9.83 -1.70
N THR A 47 -1.14 9.70 -2.85
CA THR A 47 -2.09 8.63 -3.13
C THR A 47 -1.59 7.67 -4.22
N TYR A 48 -1.48 6.38 -3.90
CA TYR A 48 -1.01 5.34 -4.81
C TYR A 48 -2.12 4.34 -5.18
N ALA A 49 -2.20 3.95 -6.45
CA ALA A 49 -3.15 2.94 -6.91
C ALA A 49 -2.61 1.52 -6.63
N LEU A 50 -3.16 0.87 -5.61
CA LEU A 50 -3.03 -0.56 -5.38
C LEU A 50 -3.87 -1.35 -6.39
N ARG A 51 -3.17 -2.18 -7.14
CA ARG A 51 -3.75 -3.22 -7.99
C ARG A 51 -3.90 -4.49 -7.16
N ASP A 52 -4.91 -5.31 -7.47
CA ASP A 52 -5.07 -6.66 -6.91
C ASP A 52 -3.80 -7.51 -6.99
N GLU A 53 -2.97 -7.29 -8.01
CA GLU A 53 -1.69 -7.97 -8.22
C GLU A 53 -0.69 -7.74 -7.07
N MET A 54 -0.80 -6.60 -6.39
CA MET A 54 0.03 -6.21 -5.25
C MET A 54 -0.62 -6.57 -3.90
N VAL A 55 -1.89 -6.96 -3.91
CA VAL A 55 -2.63 -7.35 -2.70
C VAL A 55 -2.44 -8.85 -2.49
N ASP A 56 -1.82 -9.21 -1.37
CA ASP A 56 -1.64 -10.61 -0.97
C ASP A 56 -2.96 -11.16 -0.42
N THR A 57 -3.52 -10.50 0.61
CA THR A 57 -4.78 -10.89 1.24
C THR A 57 -5.49 -9.66 1.83
N VAL A 58 -6.83 -9.70 1.90
CA VAL A 58 -7.63 -8.69 2.62
C VAL A 58 -8.32 -9.38 3.80
N ASP A 59 -8.01 -8.93 5.01
CA ASP A 59 -8.55 -9.43 6.27
C ASP A 59 -9.24 -8.30 7.05
N ASP A 60 -9.86 -8.65 8.19
CA ASP A 60 -10.53 -7.67 9.07
C ASP A 60 -9.59 -6.56 9.59
N ASP A 61 -8.28 -6.85 9.68
CA ASP A 61 -7.24 -5.90 10.09
C ASP A 61 -6.83 -4.93 8.95
N GLY A 62 -7.03 -5.31 7.69
CA GLY A 62 -6.64 -4.47 6.55
C GLY A 62 -6.26 -5.20 5.27
N VAL A 63 -5.62 -4.47 4.38
CA VAL A 63 -5.09 -4.97 3.10
C VAL A 63 -3.61 -5.28 3.28
N HIS A 64 -3.22 -6.54 3.08
CA HIS A 64 -1.83 -6.99 3.12
C HIS A 64 -1.20 -6.94 1.73
N LEU A 65 -0.01 -6.35 1.61
CA LEU A 65 0.70 -6.22 0.34
C LEU A 65 1.76 -7.30 0.14
N HIS A 66 1.95 -7.69 -1.12
CA HIS A 66 3.05 -8.55 -1.53
C HIS A 66 4.29 -7.69 -1.80
N GLY A 67 5.31 -7.81 -0.95
CA GLY A 67 6.63 -7.20 -1.21
C GLY A 67 7.36 -7.99 -2.29
N ASP A 68 7.60 -7.37 -3.45
CA ASP A 68 8.42 -7.97 -4.52
C ASP A 68 9.88 -8.07 -4.04
N HIS A 69 10.48 -9.26 -4.15
CA HIS A 69 11.82 -9.59 -3.63
C HIS A 69 12.97 -9.15 -4.56
#